data_AF-A0A6J4Y4E8-F1
#
_entry.id   AF-A0A6J4Y4E8-F1
#
_cell.length_a   1.000
_cell.length_b   1.000
_cell.length_c   1.000
_cell.angle_alpha   90.00
_cell.angle_beta   90.00
_cell.angle_gamma   90.00
#
_symmetry.space_group_name_H-M   'P 1'
#
loop_
_entity.id
_entity.type
_entity.pdbx_description
1 polymer ?
#
loop_
_entity_poly.entity_id
_entity_poly.type
_entity_poly.pdbx_seq_one_letter_code
_entity_poly.pdbx_strand_id
1 'polypeptide(L)'
;MKTLAKGRQISWAGRYGSKWDNCTCSMLQINFSTMEFTKDPAEQTTAITDIILALAAFGGSLTLYWSLTGSSGWWKMAIWSTAFGFMGLAAALGAVAHGLILAQSVHDRIWQLLNMSLALTVSLFVSGVVYDLWGQAAGLKVLPIMLLAGLGFLGATLRYPGIFFVFIIYEGLALLFALGAYIYLAVRGDLAGAAFMAVGITISILAAGIQAASSISLRIIWQFDHNGIYHIVQVVGLIFLLIGLLESLLV
;
A
#
# COMPACT_ATOMS: atom_id res chain seq x y z
N MET A 1 4.51 1.34 -77.51
CA MET A 1 3.67 1.72 -76.36
C MET A 1 4.29 2.96 -75.71
N LYS A 2 3.96 4.17 -76.19
CA LYS A 2 3.03 5.16 -75.57
C LYS A 2 3.34 5.40 -74.07
N THR A 3 4.18 6.39 -73.70
CA THR A 3 3.95 7.85 -73.50
C THR A 3 3.61 8.28 -72.06
N LEU A 4 4.49 9.15 -71.51
CA LEU A 4 4.25 10.43 -70.82
C LEU A 4 3.52 10.51 -69.45
N ALA A 5 4.29 10.99 -68.48
CA ALA A 5 4.06 12.06 -67.50
C ALA A 5 2.64 12.64 -67.24
N LYS A 6 2.31 12.80 -65.95
CA LYS A 6 1.63 13.95 -65.27
C LYS A 6 1.38 13.53 -63.81
N GLY A 7 1.76 14.24 -62.75
CA GLY A 7 1.67 15.69 -62.56
C GLY A 7 0.31 16.02 -61.94
N ARG A 8 0.26 16.16 -60.60
CA ARG A 8 -0.70 17.05 -59.92
C ARG A 8 -0.21 17.40 -58.51
N GLN A 9 0.59 18.47 -58.47
CA GLN A 9 0.51 19.41 -57.36
C GLN A 9 -0.86 20.07 -57.38
N ILE A 10 -1.46 20.25 -56.20
CA ILE A 10 -2.51 21.23 -56.01
C ILE A 10 -1.91 22.29 -55.10
N SER A 11 -1.47 23.38 -55.72
CA SER A 11 -1.22 24.65 -55.08
C SER A 11 -2.55 25.34 -54.79
N TRP A 12 -2.72 25.88 -53.59
CA TRP A 12 -3.55 27.05 -53.39
C TRP A 12 -2.72 28.13 -52.69
N ALA A 13 -2.24 29.07 -53.50
CA ALA A 13 -1.75 30.35 -53.03
C ALA A 13 -2.75 31.43 -53.47
N GLY A 14 -3.34 32.11 -52.49
CA GLY A 14 -4.18 33.32 -52.62
C GLY A 14 -4.32 33.91 -51.22
N ARG A 15 -3.35 34.67 -50.70
CA ARG A 15 -3.00 36.09 -50.92
C ARG A 15 -3.97 37.07 -50.22
N TYR A 16 -3.39 37.84 -49.29
CA TYR A 16 -3.83 39.06 -48.59
C TYR A 16 -4.68 38.94 -47.31
N GLY A 17 -4.12 39.46 -46.21
CA GLY A 17 -4.84 39.76 -44.97
C GLY A 17 -3.92 39.91 -43.76
N SER A 18 -3.21 41.03 -43.67
CA SER A 18 -2.56 41.45 -42.43
C SER A 18 -3.58 41.66 -41.32
N LYS A 19 -3.42 40.99 -40.17
CA LYS A 19 -3.76 41.56 -38.86
C LYS A 19 -3.11 40.73 -37.75
N TRP A 20 -2.21 41.38 -37.03
CA TRP A 20 -2.00 41.11 -35.62
C TRP A 20 -3.39 41.10 -34.97
N ASP A 21 -3.70 40.03 -34.24
CA ASP A 21 -4.51 40.02 -33.02
C ASP A 21 -4.86 38.56 -32.68
N ASN A 22 -4.36 38.16 -31.50
CA ASN A 22 -4.82 37.07 -30.63
C ASN A 22 -3.70 36.09 -30.25
N CYS A 23 -2.79 36.61 -29.41
CA CYS A 23 -2.28 35.81 -28.30
C CYS A 23 -3.47 35.42 -27.41
N THR A 24 -4.23 34.39 -27.79
CA THR A 24 -5.02 33.67 -26.81
C THR A 24 -4.02 32.87 -25.99
N CYS A 25 -3.66 33.46 -24.85
CA CYS A 25 -3.22 32.72 -23.69
C CYS A 25 -4.22 31.57 -23.53
N SER A 26 -3.82 30.34 -23.88
CA SER A 26 -4.60 29.15 -23.59
C SER A 26 -4.65 29.08 -22.07
N MET A 27 -5.67 29.72 -21.49
CA MET A 27 -6.08 29.43 -20.13
C MET A 27 -6.17 27.92 -20.06
N LEU A 28 -5.29 27.34 -19.25
CA LEU A 28 -5.49 26.03 -18.68
C LEU A 28 -6.91 26.04 -18.10
N GLN A 29 -7.87 25.55 -18.86
CA GLN A 29 -9.09 25.01 -18.29
C GLN A 29 -8.63 23.80 -17.50
N ILE A 30 -8.26 24.04 -16.25
CA ILE A 30 -8.29 23.02 -15.22
C ILE A 30 -9.77 22.67 -15.10
N ASN A 31 -10.23 21.74 -15.94
CA ASN A 31 -11.47 21.05 -15.70
C ASN A 31 -11.31 20.41 -14.32
N PHE A 32 -11.93 20.99 -13.31
CA PHE A 32 -12.29 20.24 -12.12
C PHE A 32 -13.35 19.23 -12.59
N SER A 33 -12.87 18.13 -13.18
CA SER A 33 -13.68 16.94 -13.41
C SER A 33 -14.31 16.60 -12.07
N THR A 34 -15.63 16.57 -12.03
CA THR A 34 -16.41 16.03 -10.93
C THR A 34 -15.81 14.68 -10.54
N MET A 35 -15.51 14.46 -9.26
CA MET A 35 -15.08 13.15 -8.80
C MET A 35 -16.20 12.15 -9.09
N GLU A 36 -15.93 11.21 -10.01
CA GLU A 36 -16.84 10.14 -10.36
C GLU A 36 -16.43 8.85 -9.66
N PHE A 37 -17.39 8.14 -9.09
CA PHE A 37 -17.16 6.82 -8.52
C PHE A 37 -17.09 5.75 -9.60
N THR A 38 -16.29 4.71 -9.36
CA THR A 38 -16.28 3.52 -10.22
C THR A 38 -17.68 2.88 -10.27
N LYS A 39 -18.03 2.30 -11.43
CA LYS A 39 -19.28 1.56 -11.65
C LYS A 39 -19.08 0.04 -11.57
N ASP A 40 -17.82 -0.42 -11.44
CA ASP A 40 -17.52 -1.84 -11.27
C ASP A 40 -17.86 -2.27 -9.83
N PRO A 41 -18.82 -3.19 -9.62
CA PRO A 41 -19.21 -3.64 -8.29
C PRO A 41 -18.06 -4.26 -7.47
N ALA A 42 -17.08 -4.90 -8.12
CA ALA A 42 -15.93 -5.49 -7.43
C ALA A 42 -14.97 -4.38 -6.95
N GLU A 43 -14.69 -3.40 -7.78
CA GLU A 43 -13.87 -2.24 -7.39
C GLU A 43 -14.55 -1.42 -6.27
N GLN A 44 -15.88 -1.32 -6.27
CA GLN A 44 -16.63 -0.67 -5.19
C GLN A 44 -16.47 -1.41 -3.85
N THR A 45 -16.57 -2.74 -3.84
CA THR A 45 -16.37 -3.50 -2.60
C THR A 45 -14.91 -3.50 -2.15
N THR A 46 -13.95 -3.53 -3.08
CA THR A 46 -12.53 -3.35 -2.78
C THR A 46 -12.28 -2.00 -2.12
N ALA A 47 -12.83 -0.91 -2.66
CA ALA A 47 -12.69 0.41 -2.06
C ALA A 47 -13.31 0.50 -0.64
N ILE A 48 -14.47 -0.13 -0.42
CA ILE A 48 -15.11 -0.17 0.90
C ILE A 48 -14.26 -0.97 1.90
N THR A 49 -13.76 -2.13 1.48
CA THR A 49 -12.93 -2.97 2.35
C THR A 49 -11.57 -2.34 2.64
N ASP A 50 -11.01 -1.57 1.71
CA ASP A 50 -9.87 -0.69 1.94
C ASP A 50 -10.17 0.36 3.02
N ILE A 51 -11.34 1.01 3.00
CA ILE A 51 -11.75 1.94 4.06
C ILE A 51 -11.80 1.22 5.41
N ILE A 52 -12.36 0.02 5.47
CA ILE A 52 -12.42 -0.77 6.71
C ILE A 52 -11.01 -1.10 7.20
N LEU A 53 -10.12 -1.54 6.32
CA LEU A 53 -8.73 -1.82 6.65
C LEU A 53 -7.99 -0.56 7.12
N ALA A 54 -8.19 0.57 6.45
CA ALA A 54 -7.62 1.85 6.83
C ALA A 54 -8.07 2.29 8.24
N LEU A 55 -9.37 2.19 8.53
CA LEU A 55 -9.93 2.50 9.84
C LEU A 55 -9.38 1.58 10.93
N ALA A 56 -9.27 0.27 10.65
CA ALA A 56 -8.70 -0.69 11.59
C ALA A 56 -7.22 -0.39 11.86
N ALA A 57 -6.44 -0.11 10.81
CA ALA A 57 -5.01 0.19 10.90
C ALA A 57 -4.74 1.53 11.61
N PHE A 58 -5.46 2.61 11.26
CA PHE A 58 -5.35 3.88 11.97
C PHE A 58 -5.86 3.79 13.41
N GLY A 59 -6.93 3.03 13.65
CA GLY A 59 -7.42 2.74 14.99
C GLY A 59 -6.36 2.03 15.84
N GLY A 60 -5.70 1.02 15.30
CA GLY A 60 -4.57 0.34 15.95
C GLY A 60 -3.37 1.26 16.18
N SER A 61 -3.01 2.08 15.17
CA SER A 61 -1.96 3.09 15.29
C SER A 61 -2.22 4.06 16.44
N LEU A 62 -3.44 4.60 16.53
CA LEU A 62 -3.87 5.49 17.59
C LEU A 62 -3.89 4.77 18.95
N THR A 63 -4.42 3.55 19.00
CA THR A 63 -4.45 2.76 20.24
C THR A 63 -3.05 2.55 20.80
N LEU A 64 -2.10 2.11 19.96
CA LEU A 64 -0.70 1.93 20.35
C LEU A 64 -0.03 3.27 20.73
N TYR A 65 -0.33 4.34 20.01
CA TYR A 65 0.19 5.67 20.31
C TYR A 65 -0.28 6.16 21.70
N TRP A 66 -1.53 5.92 22.06
CA TRP A 66 -2.05 6.34 23.37
C TRP A 66 -1.54 5.44 24.50
N SER A 67 -1.21 4.19 24.21
CA SER A 67 -0.50 3.32 25.14
C SER A 67 0.97 3.73 25.38
N LEU A 68 1.52 4.73 24.67
CA LEU A 68 2.88 5.26 24.89
C LEU A 68 3.05 6.03 26.20
N THR A 69 1.97 6.61 26.74
CA THR A 69 2.05 7.48 27.92
C THR A 69 2.22 6.66 29.20
N GLY A 70 3.44 6.19 29.45
CA GLY A 70 3.83 5.60 30.74
C GLY A 70 4.73 4.36 30.72
N SER A 71 5.11 3.81 29.55
CA SER A 71 5.90 2.57 29.47
C SER A 71 7.37 2.78 29.11
N SER A 72 8.25 1.91 29.62
CA SER A 72 9.67 1.81 29.22
C SER A 72 9.86 1.35 27.77
N GLY A 73 8.79 0.92 27.09
CA GLY A 73 8.77 0.38 25.73
C GLY A 73 8.41 1.40 24.63
N TRP A 74 8.63 2.70 24.87
CA TRP A 74 8.17 3.75 23.95
C TRP A 74 8.64 3.57 22.50
N TRP A 75 9.89 3.16 22.29
CA TRP A 75 10.44 2.95 20.95
C TRP A 75 9.75 1.81 20.21
N LYS A 76 9.48 0.70 20.90
CA LYS A 76 8.73 -0.43 20.36
C LYS A 76 7.36 0.06 19.87
N MET A 77 6.65 0.78 20.73
CA MET A 77 5.31 1.27 20.42
C MET A 77 5.31 2.34 19.34
N ALA A 78 6.33 3.21 19.27
CA ALA A 78 6.47 4.17 18.19
C ALA A 78 6.70 3.46 16.83
N ILE A 79 7.55 2.43 16.78
CA ILE A 79 7.78 1.62 15.57
C ILE A 79 6.47 0.97 15.11
N TRP A 80 5.77 0.27 16.02
CA TRP A 80 4.54 -0.44 15.69
C TRP A 80 3.37 0.50 15.36
N SER A 81 3.18 1.57 16.13
CA SER A 81 2.16 2.59 15.83
C SER A 81 2.40 3.23 14.46
N THR A 82 3.66 3.50 14.11
CA THR A 82 4.02 4.04 12.79
C THR A 82 3.78 3.03 11.68
N ALA A 83 4.10 1.74 11.90
CA ALA A 83 3.83 0.67 10.93
C ALA A 83 2.33 0.55 10.62
N PHE A 84 1.49 0.55 11.66
CA PHE A 84 0.03 0.58 11.52
C PHE A 84 -0.44 1.86 10.81
N GLY A 85 0.17 3.00 11.09
CA GLY A 85 -0.14 4.27 10.43
C GLY A 85 0.14 4.23 8.93
N PHE A 86 1.29 3.70 8.50
CA PHE A 86 1.59 3.54 7.07
C PHE A 86 0.71 2.49 6.39
N MET A 87 0.33 1.41 7.08
CA MET A 87 -0.66 0.46 6.57
C MET A 87 -2.02 1.13 6.36
N GLY A 88 -2.45 1.95 7.32
CA GLY A 88 -3.69 2.73 7.20
C GLY A 88 -3.65 3.72 6.04
N LEU A 89 -2.51 4.39 5.84
CA LEU A 89 -2.31 5.29 4.70
C LEU A 89 -2.35 4.54 3.36
N ALA A 90 -1.70 3.37 3.27
CA ALA A 90 -1.75 2.54 2.08
C ALA A 90 -3.19 2.12 1.72
N ALA A 91 -3.94 1.62 2.71
CA ALA A 91 -5.34 1.22 2.51
C ALA A 91 -6.25 2.42 2.17
N ALA A 92 -6.05 3.58 2.79
CA ALA A 92 -6.80 4.80 2.45
C ALA A 92 -6.53 5.25 1.00
N LEU A 93 -5.28 5.14 0.54
CA LEU A 93 -4.92 5.40 -0.86
C LEU A 93 -5.51 4.34 -1.79
N GLY A 94 -5.57 3.08 -1.37
CA GLY A 94 -6.26 1.99 -2.07
C GLY A 94 -7.73 2.28 -2.29
N ALA A 95 -8.44 2.73 -1.24
CA ALA A 95 -9.84 3.14 -1.33
C ALA A 95 -10.07 4.22 -2.38
N VAL A 96 -9.15 5.19 -2.47
CA VAL A 96 -9.22 6.26 -3.48
C VAL A 96 -8.93 5.71 -4.88
N ALA A 97 -7.91 4.85 -5.03
CA ALA A 97 -7.51 4.27 -6.32
C ALA A 97 -8.57 3.34 -6.91
N HIS A 98 -9.19 2.51 -6.08
CA HIS A 98 -10.24 1.57 -6.48
C HIS A 98 -11.62 2.26 -6.58
N GLY A 99 -11.90 3.22 -5.70
CA GLY A 99 -13.23 3.82 -5.58
C GLY A 99 -13.54 4.93 -6.58
N LEU A 100 -12.52 5.63 -7.09
CA LEU A 100 -12.69 6.80 -7.96
C LEU A 100 -12.17 6.56 -9.38
N ILE A 101 -12.86 7.15 -10.35
CA ILE A 101 -12.36 7.25 -11.72
C ILE A 101 -11.36 8.41 -11.77
N LEU A 102 -10.07 8.08 -11.91
CA LEU A 102 -8.98 9.04 -11.87
C LEU A 102 -8.26 9.14 -13.21
N ALA A 103 -7.69 10.32 -13.50
CA ALA A 103 -6.73 10.45 -14.59
C ALA A 103 -5.52 9.54 -14.34
N GLN A 104 -5.01 8.87 -15.37
CA GLN A 104 -3.93 7.87 -15.24
C GLN A 104 -2.72 8.41 -14.46
N SER A 105 -2.30 9.65 -14.73
CA SER A 105 -1.18 10.27 -14.02
C SER A 105 -1.42 10.48 -12.52
N VAL A 106 -2.68 10.67 -12.11
CA VAL A 106 -3.07 10.79 -10.70
C VAL A 106 -3.11 9.41 -10.06
N HIS A 107 -3.76 8.45 -10.74
CA HIS A 107 -3.79 7.05 -10.32
C HIS A 107 -2.38 6.49 -10.08
N ASP A 108 -1.46 6.69 -11.02
CA ASP A 108 -0.07 6.21 -10.90
C ASP A 108 0.67 6.83 -9.71
N ARG A 109 0.43 8.12 -9.42
CA ARG A 109 1.04 8.79 -8.25
C ARG A 109 0.47 8.26 -6.93
N ILE A 110 -0.83 7.99 -6.88
CA ILE A 110 -1.47 7.36 -5.71
C ILE A 110 -0.87 5.97 -5.49
N TRP A 111 -0.72 5.17 -6.54
CA TRP A 111 -0.08 3.86 -6.46
C TRP A 111 1.39 3.92 -6.02
N GLN A 112 2.15 4.92 -6.46
CA GLN A 112 3.52 5.13 -5.97
C GLN A 112 3.54 5.43 -4.47
N LEU A 113 2.64 6.29 -3.99
CA LEU A 113 2.56 6.64 -2.57
C LEU A 113 2.05 5.46 -1.71
N LEU A 114 1.11 4.68 -2.24
CA LEU A 114 0.62 3.44 -1.65
C LEU A 114 1.77 2.44 -1.50
N ASN A 115 2.51 2.17 -2.58
CA ASN A 115 3.64 1.23 -2.56
C ASN A 115 4.76 1.70 -1.61
N MET A 116 5.03 3.01 -1.54
CA MET A 116 5.95 3.57 -0.56
C MET A 116 5.47 3.29 0.87
N SER A 117 4.19 3.52 1.14
CA SER A 117 3.60 3.29 2.46
C SER A 117 3.69 1.81 2.85
N LEU A 118 3.38 0.89 1.95
CA LEU A 118 3.56 -0.55 2.19
C LEU A 118 5.02 -0.94 2.44
N ALA A 119 5.97 -0.41 1.66
CA ALA A 119 7.40 -0.68 1.87
C ALA A 119 7.90 -0.19 3.24
N LEU A 120 7.43 0.99 3.68
CA LEU A 120 7.75 1.52 5.01
C LEU A 120 7.09 0.69 6.12
N THR A 121 5.85 0.22 5.92
CA THR A 121 5.17 -0.71 6.83
C THR A 121 6.02 -1.96 7.05
N VAL A 122 6.45 -2.65 5.98
CA VAL A 122 7.27 -3.88 6.09
C VAL A 122 8.61 -3.57 6.78
N SER A 123 9.22 -2.43 6.46
CA SER A 123 10.50 -2.02 7.06
C SER A 123 10.40 -1.83 8.58
N LEU A 124 9.34 -1.16 9.03
CA LEU A 124 9.04 -0.96 10.45
C LEU A 124 8.64 -2.28 11.12
N PHE A 125 7.87 -3.12 10.45
CA PHE A 125 7.45 -4.44 10.92
C PHE A 125 8.66 -5.32 11.26
N VAL A 126 9.60 -5.47 10.32
CA VAL A 126 10.84 -6.23 10.55
C VAL A 126 11.65 -5.63 11.70
N SER A 127 11.75 -4.30 11.76
CA SER A 127 12.47 -3.61 12.85
C SER A 127 11.82 -3.87 14.22
N GLY A 128 10.49 -3.93 14.27
CA GLY A 128 9.71 -4.28 15.46
C GLY A 128 9.92 -5.74 15.89
N VAL A 129 9.98 -6.67 14.93
CA VAL A 129 10.30 -8.08 15.21
C VAL A 129 11.71 -8.23 15.78
N VAL A 130 12.69 -7.55 15.19
CA VAL A 130 14.10 -7.55 15.67
C VAL A 130 14.18 -6.94 17.07
N TYR A 131 13.41 -5.89 17.34
CA TYR A 131 13.28 -5.32 18.68
C TYR A 131 12.81 -6.36 19.69
N ASP A 132 11.76 -7.13 19.35
CA ASP A 132 11.21 -8.13 20.25
C ASP A 132 12.13 -9.33 20.47
N LEU A 133 12.91 -9.73 19.45
CA LEU A 133 13.86 -10.84 19.56
C LEU A 133 15.14 -10.49 20.34
N TRP A 134 15.70 -9.31 20.09
CA TRP A 134 17.06 -8.97 20.50
C TRP A 134 17.17 -7.62 21.23
N GLY A 135 16.04 -7.02 21.55
CA GLY A 135 15.95 -5.78 22.30
C GLY A 135 16.14 -4.52 21.47
N GLN A 136 15.98 -3.38 22.15
CA GLN A 136 15.94 -2.05 21.56
C GLN A 136 17.15 -1.71 20.69
N ALA A 137 18.37 -2.04 21.16
CA ALA A 137 19.59 -1.69 20.45
C ALA A 137 19.67 -2.35 19.07
N ALA A 138 19.25 -3.62 18.95
CA ALA A 138 19.21 -4.34 17.69
C ALA A 138 18.13 -3.77 16.76
N GLY A 139 16.91 -3.56 17.28
CA GLY A 139 15.80 -2.99 16.52
C GLY A 139 16.14 -1.62 15.92
N LEU A 140 16.70 -0.71 16.72
CA LEU A 140 17.08 0.63 16.27
C LEU A 140 18.28 0.64 15.32
N LYS A 141 19.17 -0.36 15.41
CA LYS A 141 20.28 -0.52 14.45
C LYS A 141 19.80 -1.02 13.09
N VAL A 142 18.81 -1.92 13.08
CA VAL A 142 18.22 -2.47 11.85
C VAL A 142 17.29 -1.47 11.17
N LEU A 143 16.59 -0.62 11.94
CA LEU A 143 15.64 0.36 11.43
C LEU A 143 16.14 1.20 10.23
N PRO A 144 17.27 1.92 10.29
CA PRO A 144 17.74 2.72 9.15
C PRO A 144 18.07 1.85 7.93
N ILE A 145 18.56 0.62 8.12
CA ILE A 145 18.87 -0.32 7.04
C ILE A 145 17.57 -0.73 6.33
N MET A 146 16.54 -1.07 7.10
CA MET A 146 15.24 -1.48 6.55
C MET A 146 14.53 -0.31 5.86
N LEU A 147 14.56 0.88 6.46
CA LEU A 147 14.00 2.08 5.81
C LEU A 147 14.70 2.39 4.48
N LEU A 148 16.02 2.28 4.42
CA LEU A 148 16.77 2.42 3.16
C LEU A 148 16.44 1.32 2.16
N ALA A 149 16.24 0.08 2.61
CA ALA A 149 15.80 -1.01 1.74
C ALA A 149 14.39 -0.75 1.16
N GLY A 150 13.44 -0.28 1.98
CA GLY A 150 12.10 0.10 1.53
C GLY A 150 12.10 1.28 0.54
N LEU A 151 12.91 2.31 0.81
CA LEU A 151 13.09 3.43 -0.12
C LEU A 151 13.81 3.01 -1.41
N GLY A 152 14.79 2.10 -1.31
CA GLY A 152 15.47 1.51 -2.45
C GLY A 152 14.52 0.69 -3.33
N PHE A 153 13.62 -0.07 -2.72
CA PHE A 153 12.56 -0.77 -3.41
C PHE A 153 11.65 0.22 -4.19
N LEU A 154 11.20 1.31 -3.55
CA LEU A 154 10.45 2.36 -4.25
C LEU A 154 11.25 2.95 -5.43
N GLY A 155 12.53 3.26 -5.23
CA GLY A 155 13.39 3.75 -6.31
C GLY A 155 13.46 2.77 -7.49
N ALA A 156 13.48 1.47 -7.22
CA ALA A 156 13.44 0.45 -8.25
C ALA A 156 12.09 0.40 -8.98
N THR A 157 10.95 0.53 -8.27
CA THR A 157 9.62 0.47 -8.90
C THR A 157 9.37 1.66 -9.82
N LEU A 158 9.91 2.83 -9.47
CA LEU A 158 9.88 4.01 -10.33
C LEU A 158 10.68 3.82 -11.63
N ARG A 159 11.75 3.01 -11.59
CA ARG A 159 12.65 2.81 -12.74
C ARG A 159 12.22 1.66 -13.65
N TYR A 160 11.61 0.62 -13.08
CA TYR A 160 11.29 -0.63 -13.75
C TYR A 160 9.80 -1.02 -13.51
N PRO A 161 8.91 -0.71 -14.47
CA PRO A 161 7.54 -1.17 -14.42
C PRO A 161 7.48 -2.71 -14.34
N GLY A 162 6.62 -3.25 -13.47
CA GLY A 162 6.41 -4.71 -13.36
C GLY A 162 7.27 -5.43 -12.31
N ILE A 163 8.17 -4.75 -11.60
CA ILE A 163 8.94 -5.37 -10.50
C ILE A 163 8.12 -5.55 -9.21
N PHE A 164 6.81 -5.33 -9.22
CA PHE A 164 5.95 -5.51 -8.05
C PHE A 164 6.09 -6.91 -7.45
N PHE A 165 6.37 -7.93 -8.27
CA PHE A 165 6.70 -9.27 -7.79
C PHE A 165 7.89 -9.31 -6.81
N VAL A 166 8.88 -8.41 -6.95
CA VAL A 166 9.99 -8.27 -6.00
C VAL A 166 9.49 -7.76 -4.63
N PHE A 167 8.45 -6.92 -4.62
CA PHE A 167 7.77 -6.53 -3.38
C PHE A 167 7.19 -7.74 -2.66
N ILE A 168 6.48 -8.59 -3.42
CA ILE A 168 5.82 -9.78 -2.89
C ILE A 168 6.86 -10.72 -2.25
N ILE A 169 8.02 -10.90 -2.90
CA ILE A 169 9.12 -11.67 -2.31
C ILE A 169 9.64 -11.00 -1.02
N TYR A 170 9.88 -9.69 -1.06
CA TYR A 170 10.37 -8.94 0.10
C TYR A 170 9.43 -9.04 1.30
N GLU A 171 8.13 -8.81 1.08
CA GLU A 171 7.09 -8.93 2.09
C GLU A 171 6.97 -10.38 2.58
N GLY A 172 6.94 -11.37 1.67
CA GLY A 172 6.85 -12.78 2.02
C GLY A 172 8.01 -13.23 2.91
N LEU A 173 9.24 -12.83 2.60
CA LEU A 173 10.41 -13.12 3.44
C LEU A 173 10.33 -12.44 4.80
N ALA A 174 9.86 -11.19 4.85
CA ALA A 174 9.66 -10.46 6.10
C ALA A 174 8.60 -11.14 7.00
N LEU A 175 7.48 -11.57 6.42
CA LEU A 175 6.41 -12.26 7.15
C LEU A 175 6.85 -13.66 7.63
N LEU A 176 7.59 -14.41 6.82
CA LEU A 176 8.14 -15.71 7.23
C LEU A 176 9.16 -15.57 8.36
N PHE A 177 10.05 -14.58 8.27
CA PHE A 177 10.98 -14.24 9.35
C PHE A 177 10.21 -13.90 10.63
N ALA A 178 9.21 -13.02 10.53
CA ALA A 178 8.40 -12.62 11.68
C ALA A 178 7.61 -13.79 12.28
N LEU A 179 7.05 -14.67 11.45
CA LEU A 179 6.34 -15.85 11.92
C LEU A 179 7.27 -16.76 12.72
N GLY A 180 8.46 -17.06 12.18
CA GLY A 180 9.47 -17.85 12.88
C GLY A 180 9.89 -17.21 14.21
N ALA A 181 10.08 -15.89 14.21
CA ALA A 181 10.44 -15.13 15.40
C ALA A 181 9.36 -15.21 16.50
N TYR A 182 8.10 -14.95 16.17
CA TYR A 182 7.03 -14.95 17.17
C TYR A 182 6.62 -16.37 17.60
N ILE A 183 6.74 -17.38 16.73
CA ILE A 183 6.64 -18.79 17.17
C ILE A 183 7.73 -19.10 18.18
N TYR A 184 8.99 -18.72 17.90
CA TYR A 184 10.11 -18.92 18.81
C TYR A 184 9.86 -18.26 20.17
N LEU A 185 9.46 -16.98 20.19
CA LEU A 185 9.15 -16.23 21.42
C LEU A 185 7.97 -16.84 22.18
N ALA A 186 6.93 -17.28 21.48
CA ALA A 186 5.76 -17.91 22.09
C ALA A 186 6.09 -19.26 22.74
N VAL A 187 6.87 -20.11 22.05
CA VAL A 187 7.30 -21.42 22.58
C VAL A 187 8.19 -21.27 23.81
N ARG A 188 9.03 -20.23 23.83
CA ARG A 188 9.93 -19.94 24.96
C ARG A 188 9.21 -19.28 26.14
N GLY A 189 8.05 -18.67 25.91
CA GLY A 189 7.37 -17.84 26.91
C GLY A 189 8.09 -16.51 27.19
N ASP A 190 8.97 -16.07 26.27
CA ASP A 190 9.83 -14.91 26.47
C ASP A 190 9.10 -13.57 26.23
N LEU A 191 7.91 -13.60 25.60
CA LEU A 191 7.12 -12.40 25.31
C LEU A 191 5.61 -12.69 25.39
N ALA A 192 4.91 -12.00 26.29
CA ALA A 192 3.43 -12.03 26.33
C ALA A 192 2.85 -11.51 25.00
N GLY A 193 1.76 -12.11 24.53
CA GLY A 193 1.16 -11.76 23.24
C GLY A 193 1.86 -12.33 22.00
N ALA A 194 3.03 -12.98 22.12
CA ALA A 194 3.75 -13.55 20.96
C ALA A 194 2.92 -14.59 20.17
N ALA A 195 2.09 -15.37 20.86
CA ALA A 195 1.17 -16.31 20.21
C ALA A 195 0.14 -15.58 19.34
N PHE A 196 -0.47 -14.49 19.84
CA PHE A 196 -1.39 -13.66 19.07
C PHE A 196 -0.69 -13.01 17.87
N MET A 197 0.56 -12.56 18.03
CA MET A 197 1.37 -12.06 16.91
C MET A 197 1.57 -13.13 15.83
N ALA A 198 1.94 -14.36 16.21
CA ALA A 198 2.13 -15.46 15.27
C ALA A 198 0.83 -15.83 14.52
N VAL A 199 -0.31 -15.82 15.22
CA VAL A 199 -1.63 -16.04 14.58
C VAL A 199 -1.94 -14.92 13.60
N GLY A 200 -1.75 -13.65 14.00
CA GLY A 200 -1.96 -12.50 13.13
C GLY A 200 -1.11 -12.56 11.86
N ILE A 201 0.18 -12.91 11.97
CA ILE A 201 1.09 -13.08 10.83
C ILE A 201 0.66 -14.24 9.94
N THR A 202 0.23 -15.36 10.53
CA THR A 202 -0.30 -16.50 9.76
C THR A 202 -1.50 -16.09 8.93
N ILE A 203 -2.43 -15.33 9.52
CA ILE A 203 -3.60 -14.79 8.81
C ILE A 203 -3.16 -13.83 7.70
N SER A 204 -2.17 -12.96 7.94
CA SER A 204 -1.63 -12.07 6.89
C SER A 204 -0.97 -12.83 5.74
N ILE A 205 -0.25 -13.92 6.00
CA ILE A 205 0.32 -14.78 4.95
C ILE A 205 -0.80 -15.41 4.12
N LEU A 206 -1.86 -15.89 4.77
CA LEU A 206 -3.04 -16.42 4.07
C LEU A 206 -3.73 -15.33 3.24
N ALA A 207 -3.87 -14.12 3.78
CA ALA A 207 -4.42 -12.97 3.07
C ALA A 207 -3.60 -12.65 1.82
N ALA A 208 -2.27 -12.56 1.93
CA ALA A 208 -1.37 -12.34 0.80
C ALA A 208 -1.50 -13.44 -0.27
N GLY A 209 -1.67 -14.70 0.16
CA GLY A 209 -1.96 -15.82 -0.73
C GLY A 209 -3.27 -15.67 -1.49
N ILE A 210 -4.33 -15.17 -0.84
CA ILE A 210 -5.61 -14.84 -1.49
C ILE A 210 -5.41 -13.71 -2.51
N GLN A 211 -4.70 -12.65 -2.14
CA GLN A 211 -4.44 -11.52 -3.03
C GLN A 211 -3.65 -11.93 -4.28
N ALA A 212 -2.66 -12.80 -4.12
CA ALA A 212 -1.87 -13.32 -5.24
C ALA A 212 -2.68 -14.23 -6.18
N ALA A 213 -3.74 -14.87 -5.68
CA ALA A 213 -4.62 -15.73 -6.45
C ALA A 213 -5.72 -14.90 -7.15
N SER A 214 -5.35 -14.21 -8.23
CA SER A 214 -6.22 -13.28 -8.97
C SER A 214 -7.52 -13.88 -9.53
N SER A 215 -7.66 -15.21 -9.53
CA SER A 215 -8.87 -15.93 -9.94
C SER A 215 -9.93 -16.09 -8.84
N ILE A 216 -9.61 -15.77 -7.58
CA ILE A 216 -10.56 -15.89 -6.48
C ILE A 216 -11.58 -14.76 -6.56
N SER A 217 -12.85 -15.13 -6.57
CA SER A 217 -13.96 -14.20 -6.42
C SER A 217 -15.10 -14.86 -5.65
N LEU A 218 -15.83 -14.07 -4.88
CA LEU A 218 -16.93 -14.53 -4.03
C LEU A 218 -18.12 -13.60 -4.22
N ARG A 219 -19.31 -14.16 -4.46
CA ARG A 219 -20.56 -13.41 -4.46
C ARG A 219 -21.44 -13.91 -3.32
N ILE A 220 -21.60 -13.08 -2.29
CA ILE A 220 -22.58 -13.34 -1.22
C ILE A 220 -23.81 -12.47 -1.49
N ILE A 221 -23.76 -11.21 -1.05
CA ILE A 221 -24.73 -10.14 -1.38
C ILE A 221 -24.10 -9.20 -2.41
N TRP A 222 -22.85 -8.82 -2.16
CA TRP A 222 -22.01 -8.06 -3.08
C TRP A 222 -20.92 -8.97 -3.70
N GLN A 223 -20.35 -8.51 -4.81
CA GLN A 223 -19.25 -9.19 -5.48
C GLN A 223 -17.93 -8.75 -4.86
N PHE A 224 -17.14 -9.70 -4.38
CA PHE A 224 -15.79 -9.48 -3.89
C PHE A 224 -14.82 -10.19 -4.81
N ASP A 225 -13.78 -9.49 -5.24
CA ASP A 225 -12.63 -10.10 -5.89
C ASP A 225 -11.58 -10.49 -4.83
N HIS A 226 -10.43 -10.96 -5.30
CA HIS A 226 -9.30 -11.32 -4.46
C HIS A 226 -8.82 -10.17 -3.56
N ASN A 227 -8.89 -8.90 -4.01
CA ASN A 227 -8.48 -7.74 -3.22
C ASN A 227 -9.48 -7.47 -2.08
N GLY A 228 -10.77 -7.45 -2.39
CA GLY A 228 -11.81 -7.27 -1.36
C GLY A 228 -11.78 -8.35 -0.28
N ILE A 229 -11.52 -9.61 -0.66
CA ILE A 229 -11.37 -10.72 0.30
C ILE A 229 -10.07 -10.56 1.10
N TYR A 230 -8.97 -10.22 0.44
CA TYR A 230 -7.68 -9.95 1.08
C TYR A 230 -7.82 -8.91 2.21
N HIS A 231 -8.45 -7.77 1.95
CA HIS A 231 -8.63 -6.71 2.95
C HIS A 231 -9.39 -7.19 4.19
N ILE A 232 -10.47 -7.95 4.00
CA ILE A 232 -11.28 -8.47 5.12
C ILE A 232 -10.45 -9.44 5.97
N VAL A 233 -9.75 -10.38 5.33
CA VAL A 233 -8.88 -11.34 6.05
C VAL A 233 -7.74 -10.61 6.75
N GLN A 234 -7.15 -9.60 6.10
CA GLN A 234 -6.08 -8.80 6.66
C GLN A 234 -6.53 -7.98 7.88
N VAL A 235 -7.77 -7.48 7.91
CA VAL A 235 -8.35 -6.83 9.10
C VAL A 235 -8.36 -7.79 10.30
N VAL A 236 -8.73 -9.07 10.09
CA VAL A 236 -8.67 -10.06 11.16
C VAL A 236 -7.23 -10.27 11.63
N GLY A 237 -6.28 -10.41 10.71
CA GLY A 237 -4.86 -10.52 11.04
C GLY A 237 -4.35 -9.32 11.86
N LEU A 238 -4.76 -8.11 11.47
CA LEU A 238 -4.41 -6.87 12.16
C LEU A 238 -4.95 -6.82 13.60
N ILE A 239 -6.17 -7.31 13.85
CA ILE A 239 -6.74 -7.38 15.20
C ILE A 239 -5.88 -8.29 16.09
N PHE A 240 -5.48 -9.46 15.59
CA PHE A 240 -4.59 -10.37 16.33
C PHE A 240 -3.22 -9.75 16.61
N LEU A 241 -2.63 -9.05 15.63
CA LEU A 241 -1.39 -8.29 15.83
C LEU A 241 -1.55 -7.22 16.91
N LEU A 242 -2.64 -6.45 16.87
CA LEU A 242 -2.89 -5.40 17.86
C LEU A 242 -3.04 -5.97 19.27
N ILE A 243 -3.80 -7.06 19.44
CA ILE A 243 -3.95 -7.75 20.72
C ILE A 243 -2.58 -8.23 21.22
N GLY A 244 -1.80 -8.89 20.37
CA GLY A 244 -0.47 -9.38 20.74
C GLY A 244 0.48 -8.26 21.18
N LEU A 245 0.45 -7.11 20.48
CA LEU A 245 1.24 -5.94 20.87
C LEU A 245 0.81 -5.35 22.20
N LEU A 246 -0.50 -5.22 22.44
CA LEU A 246 -1.03 -4.71 23.70
C LEU A 246 -0.74 -5.65 24.88
N GLU A 247 -0.84 -6.96 24.68
CA GLU A 247 -0.46 -7.93 25.72
C GLU A 247 1.04 -7.90 26.01
N SER A 248 1.87 -7.66 25.00
CA SER A 248 3.32 -7.54 25.18
C SER A 248 3.75 -6.32 26.01
N LEU A 249 2.82 -5.43 26.36
CA LEU A 249 3.01 -4.29 27.26
C LEU A 249 2.67 -4.60 28.73
N LEU A 250 2.02 -5.73 29.02
CA LEU A 250 1.63 -6.10 30.38
C LEU A 250 2.79 -6.68 31.21
N VAL A 251 4.00 -6.71 30.65
CA VAL A 251 5.24 -7.25 31.23
C VAL A 251 6.28 -6.16 31.34
#